data_AF-A0A4Y2QCE4-F1
#
_entry.id   AF-A0A4Y2QCE4-F1
#
_cell.length_a   1.000
_cell.length_b   1.000
_cell.length_c   1.000
_cell.angle_alpha   90.00
_cell.angle_beta   90.00
_cell.angle_gamma   90.00
#
_symmetry.space_group_name_H-M   'P 1'
#
loop_
_entity.id
_entity.type
_entity.pdbx_description
1 polymer ?
#
loop_
_entity_poly.entity_id
_entity_poly.type
_entity_poly.pdbx_seq_one_letter_code
_entity_poly.pdbx_strand_id
1 'polypeptide(L)'
;MNNVIVSDPIVQANHFANHYALPVIDEFIPFDLSDDENSQQIFLFTFEELQKILNEMSNTAPGLDGISARFIKYLLESYKRQVLGLFNKFWISGDVPEEWAISKILPIVKPGKYPRQLQSY
;
A
#
# COMPACT_ATOMS: atom_id res chain seq x y z
N MET A 1 -6.72 35.34 9.08
CA MET A 1 -6.22 34.40 8.06
C MET A 1 -7.38 34.08 7.14
N ASN A 2 -7.31 34.49 5.88
CA ASN A 2 -8.45 34.53 4.97
C ASN A 2 -8.79 33.11 4.48
N ASN A 3 -9.98 32.61 4.81
CA ASN A 3 -10.56 31.37 4.27
C ASN A 3 -10.92 31.56 2.78
N VAL A 4 -9.92 31.67 1.92
CA VAL A 4 -10.12 31.75 0.47
C VAL A 4 -10.59 30.39 -0.02
N ILE A 5 -11.83 30.34 -0.51
CA ILE A 5 -12.40 29.14 -1.13
C ILE A 5 -11.72 28.98 -2.49
N VAL A 6 -10.89 27.95 -2.63
CA VAL A 6 -10.26 27.60 -3.91
C VAL A 6 -11.22 26.71 -4.71
N SER A 7 -11.63 27.18 -5.88
CA SER A 7 -12.54 26.44 -6.78
C SER A 7 -11.83 25.72 -7.93
N ASP A 8 -10.57 26.08 -8.20
CA ASP A 8 -9.76 25.46 -9.24
C ASP A 8 -9.32 24.04 -8.79
N PRO A 9 -9.66 22.98 -9.56
CA PRO A 9 -9.33 21.60 -9.19
C PRO A 9 -7.83 21.32 -9.07
N ILE A 10 -7.00 21.95 -9.90
CA ILE A 10 -5.54 21.77 -9.89
C ILE A 10 -4.96 22.42 -8.64
N VAL A 11 -5.39 23.64 -8.33
CA VAL A 11 -4.93 24.35 -7.13
C VAL A 11 -5.37 23.61 -5.87
N GLN A 12 -6.58 23.05 -5.85
CA GLN A 12 -7.06 22.24 -4.73
C GLN A 12 -6.24 20.94 -4.55
N ALA A 13 -5.92 20.25 -5.65
CA ALA A 13 -5.08 19.04 -5.63
C ALA A 13 -3.66 19.34 -5.12
N ASN A 14 -3.07 20.46 -5.57
CA ASN A 14 -1.73 20.88 -5.11
C ASN A 14 -1.72 21.23 -3.62
N HIS A 15 -2.76 21.89 -3.10
CA HIS A 15 -2.87 22.14 -1.65
C HIS A 15 -2.97 20.84 -0.85
N PHE A 16 -3.69 19.85 -1.35
CA PHE A 16 -3.76 18.53 -0.73
C PHE A 16 -2.40 17.84 -0.73
N ALA A 17 -1.75 17.76 -1.90
CA ALA A 17 -0.42 17.17 -2.03
C ALA A 17 0.58 17.81 -1.08
N ASN A 18 0.63 19.14 -1.00
CA ASN A 18 1.54 19.86 -0.09
C ASN A 18 1.22 19.65 1.40
N HIS A 19 -0.05 19.45 1.76
CA HIS A 19 -0.45 19.26 3.15
C HIS A 19 -0.09 17.85 3.67
N TYR A 20 -0.19 16.84 2.81
CA TYR A 20 0.11 15.44 3.15
C TYR A 20 1.48 14.97 2.64
N ALA A 21 2.23 15.82 1.93
CA ALA A 21 3.63 15.58 1.63
C ALA A 21 4.39 15.54 2.95
N LEU A 22 4.63 14.33 3.46
CA LEU A 22 5.56 14.14 4.55
C LEU A 22 6.91 14.69 4.08
N PRO A 23 7.64 15.48 4.91
CA PRO A 23 9.06 15.62 4.67
C PRO A 23 9.61 14.20 4.63
N VAL A 24 10.39 13.86 3.60
CA VAL A 24 11.12 12.59 3.58
C VAL A 24 12.03 12.63 4.80
N ILE A 25 11.62 11.97 5.87
CA ILE A 25 12.46 11.81 7.05
C ILE A 25 13.45 10.74 6.64
N ASP A 26 14.58 11.18 6.08
CA ASP A 26 15.78 10.34 5.89
C ASP A 26 16.48 10.13 7.24
N GLU A 27 15.70 9.83 8.28
CA GLU A 27 16.24 9.32 9.53
C GLU A 27 16.40 7.83 9.29
N PHE A 28 17.64 7.41 9.15
CA PHE A 28 18.02 6.01 9.31
C PHE A 28 17.54 5.56 10.70
N ILE A 29 16.36 4.96 10.76
CA ILE A 29 15.92 4.22 11.93
C ILE A 29 16.86 3.02 11.97
N PRO A 30 17.76 2.89 12.96
CA PRO A 30 18.60 1.71 13.06
C PRO A 30 17.66 0.53 13.29
N PHE A 31 17.45 -0.27 12.25
CA PHE A 31 16.81 -1.56 12.39
C PHE A 31 17.84 -2.45 13.06
N ASP A 32 17.71 -2.61 14.37
CA ASP A 32 18.62 -3.43 15.15
C ASP A 32 18.46 -4.90 14.75
N LEU A 33 19.32 -5.36 13.85
CA LEU A 33 19.44 -6.74 13.42
C LEU A 33 20.46 -7.51 14.26
N SER A 34 20.86 -7.02 15.44
CA SER A 34 21.79 -7.73 16.32
C SER A 34 21.14 -8.91 17.05
N ASP A 35 20.25 -9.64 16.38
CA ASP A 35 19.88 -10.98 16.82
C ASP A 35 20.99 -11.94 16.34
N ASP A 36 21.53 -12.66 17.33
CA ASP A 36 22.70 -13.53 17.31
C ASP A 36 23.01 -14.25 15.98
N GLU A 37 24.30 -14.39 15.66
CA GLU A 37 24.90 -15.02 14.46
C GLU A 37 24.54 -16.49 14.19
N ASN A 38 23.37 -16.99 14.60
CA ASN A 38 22.95 -18.36 14.36
C ASN A 38 21.54 -18.43 13.78
N SER A 39 21.50 -18.39 12.44
CA SER A 39 20.35 -18.68 11.55
C SER A 39 19.47 -17.49 11.15
N GLN A 40 19.99 -16.58 10.32
CA GLN A 40 19.14 -15.84 9.37
C GLN A 40 18.59 -16.82 8.30
N GLN A 41 17.72 -17.75 8.69
CA GLN A 41 17.00 -18.58 7.73
C GLN A 41 15.93 -17.74 7.06
N ILE A 42 16.07 -17.55 5.75
CA ILE A 42 15.01 -17.01 4.90
C ILE A 42 13.94 -18.11 4.78
N PHE A 43 12.89 -18.02 5.61
CA PHE A 43 11.72 -18.87 5.48
C PHE A 43 10.84 -18.36 4.35
N LEU A 44 10.60 -19.22 3.37
CA LEU A 44 9.68 -18.91 2.27
C LEU A 44 8.24 -19.08 2.74
N PHE A 45 7.35 -18.27 2.17
CA PHE A 45 5.93 -18.41 2.38
C PHE A 45 5.44 -19.77 1.85
N THR A 46 4.57 -20.39 2.63
CA THR A 46 3.91 -21.65 2.30
C THR A 46 2.57 -21.42 1.61
N PHE A 47 2.04 -22.47 1.00
CA PHE A 47 0.74 -22.38 0.34
C PHE A 47 -0.41 -22.24 1.35
N GLU A 48 -0.26 -22.88 2.51
CA GLU A 48 -1.19 -22.85 3.63
C GLU A 48 -1.30 -21.43 4.20
N GLU A 49 -0.18 -20.73 4.38
CA GLU A 49 -0.16 -19.32 4.79
C GLU A 49 -0.86 -18.43 3.77
N LEU A 50 -0.57 -18.60 2.48
CA LEU A 50 -1.24 -17.86 1.41
C LEU A 50 -2.76 -18.11 1.45
N GLN A 51 -3.20 -19.36 1.58
CA GLN A 51 -4.62 -19.68 1.66
C GLN A 51 -5.30 -19.06 2.88
N LYS A 52 -4.64 -19.12 4.05
CA LYS A 52 -5.13 -18.51 5.28
C LYS A 52 -5.36 -17.01 5.10
N ILE A 53 -4.36 -16.29 4.59
CA ILE A 53 -4.45 -14.83 4.39
C ILE A 53 -5.51 -14.50 3.34
N LEU A 54 -5.59 -15.26 2.24
CA LEU A 54 -6.63 -15.02 1.23
C LEU A 54 -8.05 -15.21 1.79
N ASN A 55 -8.25 -16.08 2.77
CA ASN A 55 -9.55 -16.21 3.43
C ASN A 55 -9.86 -15.00 4.33
N GLU A 56 -8.87 -14.51 5.07
CA GLU A 56 -9.00 -13.40 6.03
C GLU A 56 -9.02 -12.01 5.36
N MET A 57 -8.43 -11.86 4.19
CA MET A 57 -8.25 -10.57 3.51
C MET A 57 -9.59 -9.90 3.18
N SER A 58 -9.75 -8.62 3.49
CA SER A 58 -10.93 -7.85 3.09
C SER A 58 -10.88 -7.44 1.61
N ASN A 59 -12.05 -7.25 1.00
CA ASN A 59 -12.12 -6.76 -0.38
C ASN A 59 -12.10 -5.23 -0.37
N THR A 60 -10.90 -4.65 -0.43
CA THR A 60 -10.67 -3.20 -0.56
C THR A 60 -10.63 -2.76 -2.03
N ALA A 61 -10.54 -1.44 -2.24
CA ALA A 61 -10.30 -0.89 -3.57
C ALA A 61 -8.97 -1.42 -4.14
N PRO A 62 -8.92 -1.82 -5.42
CA PRO A 62 -7.69 -2.29 -6.04
C PRO A 62 -6.65 -1.16 -6.16
N GLY A 63 -5.39 -1.55 -6.30
CA GLY A 63 -4.29 -0.63 -6.63
C GLY A 63 -4.39 -0.08 -8.04
N LEU A 64 -3.33 0.60 -8.48
CA LEU A 64 -3.22 1.13 -9.85
C LEU A 64 -3.22 0.03 -10.92
N ASP A 65 -2.87 -1.19 -10.53
CA ASP A 65 -2.89 -2.39 -11.37
C ASP A 65 -4.32 -2.93 -11.63
N GLY A 66 -5.32 -2.46 -10.90
CA GLY A 66 -6.70 -2.93 -11.00
C GLY A 66 -6.95 -4.33 -10.42
N ILE A 67 -5.94 -4.95 -9.79
CA ILE A 67 -6.06 -6.30 -9.23
C ILE A 67 -6.65 -6.21 -7.82
N SER A 68 -7.90 -6.64 -7.67
CA SER A 68 -8.55 -6.69 -6.36
C SER A 68 -8.16 -7.95 -5.57
N ALA A 69 -8.21 -7.88 -4.24
CA ALA A 69 -8.09 -9.06 -3.37
C ALA A 69 -9.06 -10.19 -3.81
N ARG A 70 -10.28 -9.81 -4.21
CA ARG A 70 -11.30 -10.72 -4.72
C ARG A 70 -10.81 -11.52 -5.92
N PHE A 71 -10.10 -10.89 -6.85
CA PHE A 71 -9.54 -11.56 -8.02
C PHE A 71 -8.64 -12.73 -7.60
N ILE A 72 -7.70 -12.48 -6.69
CA ILE A 72 -6.73 -13.48 -6.21
C ILE A 72 -7.44 -14.61 -5.44
N LYS A 73 -8.46 -14.29 -4.64
CA LYS A 73 -9.26 -15.28 -3.91
C LYS A 73 -9.92 -16.30 -4.84
N TYR A 74 -10.41 -15.88 -6.00
CA TYR A 74 -11.12 -16.74 -6.96
C TYR A 74 -10.23 -17.40 -8.01
N LEU A 75 -8.91 -17.17 -7.98
CA LEU A 75 -7.98 -17.89 -8.84
C LEU A 75 -8.05 -19.40 -8.59
N LEU A 76 -7.82 -20.18 -9.66
CA LEU A 76 -7.58 -21.61 -9.53
C LEU A 76 -6.33 -21.84 -8.68
N GLU A 77 -6.28 -22.99 -8.01
CA GLU A 77 -5.17 -23.35 -7.14
C GLU A 77 -3.80 -23.25 -7.84
N SER A 78 -3.71 -23.71 -9.10
CA SER A 78 -2.49 -23.63 -9.91
C SER A 78 -1.99 -22.19 -10.10
N TYR A 79 -2.90 -21.22 -10.26
CA TYR A 79 -2.55 -19.81 -10.37
C TYR A 79 -2.19 -19.21 -9.00
N LYS A 80 -2.85 -19.63 -7.91
CA LYS A 80 -2.44 -19.23 -6.56
C LYS A 80 -1.03 -19.69 -6.23
N ARG A 81 -0.64 -20.90 -6.66
CA ARG A 81 0.73 -21.42 -6.52
C ARG A 81 1.75 -20.60 -7.34
N GLN A 82 1.36 -20.07 -8.50
CA GLN A 82 2.22 -19.14 -9.25
C GLN A 82 2.38 -17.80 -8.52
N VAL A 83 1.31 -17.26 -7.95
CA VAL A 83 1.37 -16.04 -7.11
C VAL A 83 2.28 -16.27 -5.90
N LEU A 84 2.18 -17.42 -5.23
CA LEU A 84 3.09 -17.80 -4.14
C LEU A 84 4.55 -17.78 -4.59
N GLY A 85 4.84 -18.42 -5.73
CA GLY A 85 6.18 -18.45 -6.31
C GLY A 85 6.72 -17.05 -6.61
N LEU A 86 5.86 -16.16 -7.10
CA LEU A 86 6.22 -14.77 -7.36
C LEU A 86 6.56 -14.01 -6.06
N PHE A 87 5.75 -14.14 -5.02
CA PHE A 87 6.04 -13.51 -3.73
C PHE A 87 7.32 -14.04 -3.08
N ASN A 88 7.54 -15.35 -3.14
CA ASN A 88 8.80 -15.93 -2.65
C ASN A 88 10.01 -15.46 -3.46
N LYS A 89 9.85 -15.22 -4.77
CA LYS A 89 10.91 -14.62 -5.59
C LYS A 89 11.23 -13.20 -5.12
N PHE A 90 10.22 -12.35 -4.90
CA PHE A 90 10.41 -11.01 -4.36
C PHE A 90 11.07 -11.04 -2.98
N TRP A 91 10.64 -11.96 -2.12
CA TRP A 91 11.20 -12.13 -0.78
C TRP A 91 12.68 -12.49 -0.77
N ILE A 92 13.10 -13.40 -1.67
CA ILE A 92 14.52 -13.81 -1.79
C ILE A 92 15.37 -12.70 -2.43
N SER A 93 14.86 -12.06 -3.49
CA SER A 93 15.63 -11.08 -4.26
C SER A 93 15.71 -9.71 -3.60
N GLY A 94 14.69 -9.34 -2.82
CA GLY A 94 14.49 -7.95 -2.38
C GLY A 94 13.98 -7.02 -3.49
N ASP A 95 13.85 -7.52 -4.72
CA ASP A 95 13.44 -6.75 -5.89
C ASP A 95 11.92 -6.78 -6.02
N VAL A 96 11.27 -5.64 -5.78
CA VAL A 96 9.82 -5.45 -5.95
C VAL A 96 9.54 -4.56 -7.16
N PRO A 97 8.34 -4.65 -7.78
CA PRO A 97 7.97 -3.76 -8.87
C PRO A 97 8.03 -2.28 -8.46
N GLU A 98 8.60 -1.42 -9.31
CA GLU A 98 8.68 0.03 -9.06
C GLU A 98 7.28 0.64 -8.88
N GLU A 99 6.27 0.06 -9.53
CA GLU A 99 4.88 0.48 -9.44
C GLU A 99 4.33 0.38 -8.01
N TRP A 100 4.90 -0.47 -7.15
CA TRP A 100 4.49 -0.57 -5.75
C TRP A 100 4.90 0.66 -4.93
N ALA A 101 5.88 1.43 -5.40
CA ALA A 101 6.23 2.73 -4.82
C ALA A 101 5.25 3.85 -5.22
N ILE A 102 4.35 3.58 -6.18
CA ILE A 102 3.40 4.55 -6.70
C ILE A 102 2.02 4.32 -6.04
N SER A 103 1.46 5.36 -5.43
CA SER A 103 0.12 5.31 -4.84
C SER A 103 -0.79 6.42 -5.38
N LYS A 104 -2.08 6.11 -5.53
CA LYS A 104 -3.10 7.09 -5.89
C LYS A 104 -3.77 7.63 -4.64
N ILE A 105 -3.62 8.93 -4.41
CA ILE A 105 -4.26 9.62 -3.29
C ILE A 105 -5.64 10.11 -3.73
N LEU A 106 -6.68 9.62 -3.06
CA LEU A 106 -8.06 10.03 -3.29
C LEU A 106 -8.63 10.69 -2.01
N PRO A 107 -8.88 12.00 -2.02
CA PRO A 107 -9.47 12.68 -0.87
C PRO A 107 -10.95 12.28 -0.70
N ILE A 108 -11.30 11.63 0.41
CA ILE A 108 -12.67 11.25 0.77
C ILE A 108 -13.21 12.20 1.84
N VAL A 109 -14.31 12.90 1.55
CA VAL A 109 -14.93 13.84 2.49
C VAL A 109 -15.52 13.08 3.67
N LYS A 110 -15.15 13.48 4.90
CA LYS A 110 -15.76 12.92 6.12
C LYS A 110 -17.25 13.30 6.19
N PRO A 111 -18.13 12.38 6.64
CA PRO A 111 -19.56 12.65 6.75
C PRO A 111 -19.85 13.95 7.51
N GLY A 112 -20.77 14.77 6.99
CA GLY A 112 -21.19 16.03 7.61
C GLY A 112 -20.23 17.21 7.44
N LYS A 113 -19.11 17.05 6.72
CA LYS A 113 -18.15 18.13 6.46
C LYS A 113 -18.25 18.70 5.05
N TYR A 114 -17.76 19.93 4.85
CA TYR A 114 -17.87 20.64 3.57
C TYR A 114 -16.71 20.30 2.62
N PRO A 115 -16.96 19.85 1.38
CA PRO A 115 -15.94 19.34 0.45
C PRO A 115 -14.89 20.39 0.00
N ARG A 116 -15.10 21.68 0.25
CA ARG A 116 -14.13 22.72 -0.13
C ARG A 116 -13.23 23.19 1.01
N GLN A 117 -13.28 22.51 2.15
CA GLN A 117 -12.39 22.78 3.28
C GLN A 117 -11.38 21.64 3.40
N LEU A 118 -10.08 21.96 3.47
CA LEU A 118 -9.02 20.96 3.56
C LEU A 118 -9.17 20.07 4.82
N GLN A 119 -9.65 20.66 5.92
CA GLN A 119 -9.95 19.98 7.20
C GLN A 119 -11.14 19.00 7.14
N SER A 120 -11.81 18.92 5.98
CA SER A 120 -12.93 18.00 5.76
C SER A 120 -12.50 16.60 5.32
N TYR A 121 -11.24 16.42 4.97
CA TYR A 121 -10.65 15.18 4.49
C TYR A 121 -9.84 14.49 5.59
#